data_AF-A0A367ISZ0-F1
#
_entry.id   AF-A0A367ISZ0-F1
#
_cell.length_a   1.000
_cell.length_b   1.000
_cell.length_c   1.000
_cell.angle_alpha   90.00
_cell.angle_beta   90.00
_cell.angle_gamma   90.00
#
_symmetry.space_group_name_H-M   'P 1'
#
loop_
_entity.id
_entity.type
_entity.pdbx_description
1 polymer ?
#
loop_
_entity_poly.entity_id
_entity_poly.type
_entity_poly.pdbx_seq_one_letter_code
_entity_poly.pdbx_strand_id
1 'polypeptide(L)'
;MLRFLLFFSCFCFTYASLYLRDTAQSHYESIVDDVLGQHNEDILSKLSLAIQDPHHLYQLLKPEAEFLIDSEPIQVCVAQMPGMIANQIHEQSNVVYNRIYPLLQATWATFDSDFQHLDLANALELLNMQVAEDIIRTLEEFDLLTQVKQALVDCHSTFDAPTTKTSSTHQNSFLFRYLLKLTWDMEARLYSGLDELTLSLYQDMF
;
A
#
# COMPACT_ATOMS: atom_id res chain seq x y z
N MET A 1 -51.48 -4.26 -3.60
CA MET A 1 -50.75 -3.80 -2.40
C MET A 1 -49.55 -4.68 -2.04
N LEU A 2 -49.62 -6.01 -2.14
CA LEU A 2 -48.47 -6.90 -1.82
C LEU A 2 -47.19 -6.62 -2.64
N ARG A 3 -47.31 -6.26 -3.93
CA ARG A 3 -46.17 -5.89 -4.79
C ARG A 3 -45.49 -4.56 -4.40
N PHE A 4 -46.24 -3.64 -3.79
CA PHE A 4 -45.69 -2.33 -3.38
C PHE A 4 -44.86 -2.45 -2.10
N LEU A 5 -45.24 -3.36 -1.19
CA LEU A 5 -44.48 -3.65 0.04
C LEU A 5 -43.17 -4.39 -0.26
N LEU A 6 -43.15 -5.30 -1.24
CA LEU A 6 -41.93 -5.98 -1.68
C LEU A 6 -40.92 -5.03 -2.35
N PHE A 7 -41.41 -4.02 -3.09
CA PHE A 7 -40.54 -2.99 -3.67
C PHE A 7 -39.92 -2.10 -2.59
N PHE A 8 -40.70 -1.69 -1.57
CA PHE A 8 -40.18 -0.88 -0.46
C PHE A 8 -39.20 -1.64 0.43
N SER A 9 -39.46 -2.91 0.73
CA SER A 9 -38.53 -3.74 1.52
C SER A 9 -37.22 -4.01 0.78
N CYS A 10 -37.26 -4.16 -0.54
CA CYS A 10 -36.05 -4.35 -1.36
C CYS A 10 -35.23 -3.05 -1.47
N PHE A 11 -35.89 -1.89 -1.65
CA PHE A 11 -35.20 -0.59 -1.74
C PHE A 11 -34.52 -0.17 -0.43
N CYS A 12 -35.16 -0.38 0.73
CA CYS A 12 -34.54 -0.09 2.03
C CYS A 12 -33.30 -0.95 2.30
N PHE A 13 -33.32 -2.23 1.89
CA PHE A 13 -32.20 -3.13 2.10
C PHE A 13 -30.98 -2.76 1.24
N THR A 14 -31.19 -2.36 -0.01
CA THR A 14 -30.09 -1.92 -0.89
C THR A 14 -29.42 -0.62 -0.45
N TYR A 15 -30.18 0.31 0.14
CA TYR A 15 -29.60 1.57 0.64
C TYR A 15 -28.78 1.36 1.91
N ALA A 16 -29.23 0.50 2.83
CA ALA A 16 -28.48 0.17 4.04
C ALA A 16 -27.16 -0.55 3.72
N SER A 17 -27.17 -1.51 2.79
CA SER A 17 -25.94 -2.21 2.37
C SER A 17 -24.92 -1.27 1.70
N LEU A 18 -25.37 -0.35 0.85
CA LEU A 18 -24.49 0.64 0.22
C LEU A 18 -23.81 1.54 1.26
N TYR A 19 -24.57 2.02 2.24
CA TYR A 19 -24.04 2.86 3.31
C TYR A 19 -23.01 2.12 4.18
N LEU A 20 -23.29 0.88 4.57
CA LEU A 20 -22.35 0.04 5.33
C LEU A 20 -21.05 -0.24 4.55
N ARG A 21 -21.14 -0.45 3.23
CA ARG A 21 -19.95 -0.61 2.39
C ARG A 21 -19.12 0.67 2.36
N ASP A 22 -19.76 1.82 2.24
CA ASP A 22 -19.06 3.11 2.20
C ASP A 22 -18.36 3.41 3.55
N THR A 23 -18.95 2.98 4.67
CA THR A 23 -18.29 2.99 6.00
C THR A 23 -17.08 2.05 6.03
N ALA A 24 -17.22 0.82 5.56
CA ALA A 24 -16.10 -0.12 5.47
C ALA A 24 -14.98 0.42 4.56
N GLN A 25 -15.33 1.03 3.43
CA GLN A 25 -14.38 1.68 2.55
C GLN A 25 -13.61 2.78 3.26
N SER A 26 -14.31 3.70 3.92
CA SER A 26 -13.68 4.79 4.67
C SER A 26 -12.74 4.27 5.76
N HIS A 27 -13.10 3.16 6.41
CA HIS A 27 -12.25 2.49 7.41
C HIS A 27 -10.94 1.99 6.80
N TYR A 28 -11.00 1.23 5.70
CA TYR A 28 -9.79 0.71 5.05
C TYR A 28 -8.94 1.83 4.42
N GLU A 29 -9.58 2.83 3.81
CA GLU A 29 -8.88 4.02 3.30
C GLU A 29 -8.13 4.75 4.39
N SER A 30 -8.73 4.94 5.57
CA SER A 30 -8.06 5.57 6.71
C SER A 30 -6.85 4.76 7.19
N ILE A 31 -6.98 3.43 7.32
CA ILE A 31 -5.85 2.58 7.73
C ILE A 31 -4.70 2.69 6.74
N VAL A 32 -5.01 2.60 5.44
CA VAL A 32 -4.01 2.67 4.38
C VAL A 32 -3.33 4.04 4.35
N ASP A 33 -4.10 5.13 4.47
CA ASP A 33 -3.57 6.50 4.49
C ASP A 33 -2.67 6.75 5.71
N ASP A 34 -3.10 6.32 6.90
CA ASP A 34 -2.33 6.48 8.13
C ASP A 34 -0.98 5.74 8.05
N VAL A 35 -1.02 4.46 7.69
CA VAL A 35 0.18 3.61 7.66
C VAL A 35 1.12 4.07 6.54
N LEU A 36 0.63 4.22 5.30
CA LEU A 36 1.47 4.69 4.20
C LEU A 36 2.00 6.10 4.47
N GLY A 37 1.15 7.01 4.94
CA GLY A 37 1.52 8.38 5.25
C GLY A 37 2.68 8.45 6.23
N GLN A 38 2.59 7.72 7.35
CA GLN A 38 3.63 7.69 8.37
C GLN A 38 4.97 7.17 7.83
N HIS A 39 4.96 6.05 7.11
CA HIS A 39 6.19 5.45 6.57
C HIS A 39 6.80 6.28 5.45
N ASN A 40 5.95 6.84 4.60
CA ASN A 40 6.36 7.72 3.51
C ASN A 40 6.99 9.00 4.05
N GLU A 41 6.39 9.61 5.08
CA GLU A 41 6.97 10.79 5.72
C GLU A 41 8.36 10.48 6.31
N ASP A 42 8.52 9.36 7.03
CA ASP A 42 9.79 8.98 7.64
C ASP A 42 10.91 8.82 6.60
N ILE A 43 10.65 8.10 5.50
CA ILE A 43 11.67 7.88 4.47
C ILE A 43 11.94 9.14 3.63
N LEU A 44 10.91 9.89 3.25
CA LEU A 44 11.07 11.11 2.47
C LEU A 44 11.77 12.21 3.28
N SER A 45 11.52 12.28 4.59
CA SER A 45 12.23 13.18 5.50
C SER A 45 13.72 12.83 5.58
N LYS A 46 14.07 11.54 5.72
CA LYS A 46 15.47 11.07 5.69
C LYS A 46 16.17 11.42 4.38
N LEU A 47 15.50 11.20 3.24
CA LEU A 47 16.03 11.56 1.92
C LEU A 47 16.20 13.08 1.79
N SER A 48 15.22 13.87 2.24
CA SER A 48 15.28 15.33 2.23
C SER A 48 16.47 15.87 3.02
N LEU A 49 16.73 15.31 4.21
CA LEU A 49 17.92 15.65 5.00
C LEU A 49 19.21 15.27 4.27
N ALA A 50 19.25 14.08 3.64
CA ALA A 50 20.43 13.63 2.90
C ALA A 50 20.76 14.52 1.70
N ILE A 51 19.75 15.05 0.99
CA ILE A 51 19.95 15.95 -0.17
C ILE A 51 20.68 17.24 0.20
N GLN A 52 20.60 17.69 1.46
CA GLN A 52 21.25 18.93 1.91
C GLN A 52 22.78 18.87 1.90
N ASP A 53 23.36 17.66 1.94
CA ASP A 53 24.81 17.43 1.84
C ASP A 53 25.11 16.35 0.78
N PRO A 54 25.72 16.71 -0.36
CA PRO A 54 26.08 15.76 -1.41
C PRO A 54 26.95 14.60 -0.93
N HIS A 55 27.81 14.80 0.09
CA HIS A 55 28.63 13.71 0.63
C HIS A 55 27.77 12.72 1.41
N HIS A 56 26.86 13.22 2.25
CA HIS A 56 25.92 12.39 2.99
C HIS A 56 24.96 11.64 2.07
N LEU A 57 24.43 12.32 1.05
CA LEU A 57 23.57 11.73 0.02
C LEU A 57 24.27 10.53 -0.64
N TYR A 58 25.51 10.72 -1.06
CA TYR A 58 26.27 9.69 -1.74
C TYR A 58 26.63 8.53 -0.79
N GLN A 59 26.99 8.82 0.46
CA GLN A 59 27.24 7.78 1.48
C GLN A 59 26.00 6.94 1.76
N LEU A 60 24.81 7.55 1.74
CA LEU A 60 23.55 6.87 1.97
C LEU A 60 23.11 6.03 0.75
N LEU A 61 23.15 6.62 -0.45
CA LEU A 61 22.49 6.07 -1.63
C LEU A 61 23.42 5.27 -2.54
N LYS A 62 24.73 5.51 -2.52
CA LYS A 62 25.66 4.71 -3.33
C LYS A 62 25.58 3.21 -2.99
N PRO A 63 25.58 2.79 -1.70
CA PRO A 63 25.45 1.37 -1.36
C PRO A 63 24.11 0.77 -1.82
N GLU A 64 23.03 1.56 -1.77
CA GLU A 64 21.71 1.14 -2.26
C GLU A 64 21.72 0.98 -3.78
N ALA A 65 22.34 1.91 -4.51
CA ALA A 65 22.49 1.85 -5.94
C ALA A 65 23.29 0.60 -6.36
N GLU A 66 24.48 0.40 -5.79
CA GLU A 66 25.33 -0.78 -6.02
C GLU A 66 24.56 -2.09 -5.79
N PHE A 67 23.74 -2.14 -4.75
CA PHE A 67 22.87 -3.27 -4.45
C PHE A 67 21.82 -3.53 -5.55
N LEU A 68 21.16 -2.49 -6.05
CA LEU A 68 20.09 -2.63 -7.03
C LEU A 68 20.61 -3.04 -8.43
N ILE A 69 21.74 -2.47 -8.87
CA ILE A 69 22.25 -2.65 -10.25
C ILE A 69 23.45 -3.59 -10.36
N ASP A 70 23.93 -4.17 -9.25
CA ASP A 70 25.08 -5.10 -9.21
C ASP A 70 26.34 -4.57 -9.93
N SER A 71 26.51 -3.25 -9.92
CA SER A 71 27.62 -2.55 -10.58
C SER A 71 27.87 -1.17 -9.99
N GLU A 72 29.03 -0.59 -10.29
CA GLU A 72 29.38 0.77 -9.84
C GLU A 72 28.39 1.80 -10.40
N PRO A 73 27.69 2.55 -9.53
CA PRO A 73 26.67 3.48 -9.94
C PRO A 73 27.25 4.79 -10.49
N ILE A 74 26.59 5.37 -11.49
CA ILE A 74 26.95 6.68 -12.02
C ILE A 74 26.51 7.74 -11.00
N GLN A 75 27.45 8.62 -10.59
CA GLN A 75 27.19 9.62 -9.55
C GLN A 75 25.95 10.49 -9.82
N VAL A 76 25.73 10.87 -11.08
CA VAL A 76 24.54 11.65 -11.48
C VAL A 76 23.26 10.86 -11.22
N CYS A 77 23.25 9.55 -11.49
CA CYS A 77 22.10 8.72 -11.23
C CYS A 77 21.86 8.51 -9.73
N VAL A 78 22.93 8.36 -8.93
CA VAL A 78 22.81 8.32 -7.45
C VAL A 78 22.22 9.64 -6.93
N ALA A 79 22.62 10.78 -7.47
CA ALA A 79 22.07 12.08 -7.08
C ALA A 79 20.58 12.23 -7.44
N GLN A 80 20.08 11.50 -8.44
CA GLN A 80 18.68 11.50 -8.85
C GLN A 80 17.82 10.46 -8.10
N MET A 81 18.43 9.48 -7.43
CA MET A 81 17.71 8.43 -6.70
C MET A 81 16.65 8.93 -5.70
N PRO A 82 16.83 10.02 -4.95
CA PRO A 82 15.75 10.51 -4.08
C PRO A 82 14.46 10.80 -4.83
N GLY A 83 14.57 11.41 -6.02
CA GLY A 83 13.41 11.68 -6.88
C GLY A 83 12.81 10.39 -7.45
N MET A 84 13.66 9.43 -7.85
CA MET A 84 13.19 8.12 -8.31
C MET A 84 12.40 7.40 -7.20
N ILE A 85 12.96 7.34 -5.98
CA ILE A 85 12.33 6.71 -4.82
C ILE A 85 11.01 7.42 -4.47
N ALA A 86 11.01 8.75 -4.39
CA ALA A 86 9.81 9.52 -4.06
C ALA A 86 8.68 9.29 -5.07
N ASN A 87 9.01 9.26 -6.37
CA ASN A 87 8.04 8.96 -7.42
C ASN A 87 7.47 7.55 -7.25
N GLN A 88 8.31 6.53 -7.03
CA GLN A 88 7.82 5.16 -6.89
C GLN A 88 7.01 4.95 -5.59
N ILE A 89 7.35 5.63 -4.49
CA ILE A 89 6.54 5.64 -3.28
C ILE A 89 5.17 6.25 -3.55
N HIS A 90 5.13 7.37 -4.26
CA HIS A 90 3.87 8.01 -4.63
C HIS A 90 2.99 7.08 -5.50
N GLU A 91 3.58 6.44 -6.50
CA GLU A 91 2.86 5.47 -7.33
C GLU A 91 2.39 4.25 -6.54
N GLN A 92 3.21 3.73 -5.62
CA GLN A 92 2.79 2.63 -4.72
C GLN A 92 1.56 3.03 -3.90
N SER A 93 1.58 4.23 -3.30
CA SER A 93 0.44 4.73 -2.54
C SER A 93 -0.81 4.88 -3.39
N ASN A 94 -0.68 5.40 -4.60
CA ASN A 94 -1.80 5.50 -5.54
C ASN A 94 -2.36 4.12 -5.91
N VAL A 95 -1.50 3.14 -6.19
CA VAL A 95 -1.92 1.78 -6.57
C VAL A 95 -2.67 1.12 -5.42
N VAL A 96 -2.14 1.18 -4.20
CA VAL A 96 -2.76 0.57 -3.02
C VAL A 96 -4.08 1.25 -2.68
N TYR A 97 -4.12 2.60 -2.64
CA TYR A 97 -5.34 3.34 -2.32
C TYR A 97 -6.46 3.09 -3.35
N ASN A 98 -6.13 3.16 -4.65
CA ASN A 98 -7.11 2.94 -5.72
C ASN A 98 -7.60 1.48 -5.80
N ARG A 99 -6.95 0.55 -5.10
CA ARG A 99 -7.37 -0.86 -5.05
C ARG A 99 -8.54 -1.10 -4.08
N ILE A 100 -8.71 -0.25 -3.06
CA ILE A 100 -9.65 -0.47 -1.96
C ILE A 100 -11.10 -0.53 -2.46
N TYR A 101 -11.53 0.45 -3.27
CA TYR A 101 -12.91 0.49 -3.77
C TYR A 101 -13.28 -0.72 -4.65
N PRO A 102 -12.52 -1.05 -5.72
CA PRO A 102 -12.83 -2.23 -6.55
C PRO A 102 -12.82 -3.54 -5.76
N LEU A 103 -11.91 -3.67 -4.78
CA LEU A 103 -11.81 -4.82 -3.91
C LEU A 103 -13.06 -4.99 -3.05
N LEU A 104 -13.45 -3.93 -2.34
CA LEU A 104 -14.67 -3.94 -1.54
C LEU A 104 -15.90 -4.17 -2.41
N GLN A 105 -15.99 -3.55 -3.58
CA GLN A 105 -17.12 -3.79 -4.48
C GLN A 105 -17.27 -5.27 -4.85
N ALA A 106 -16.15 -5.97 -5.10
CA ALA A 106 -16.15 -7.38 -5.43
C ALA A 106 -16.49 -8.27 -4.22
N THR A 107 -15.84 -8.04 -3.08
CA THR A 107 -16.00 -8.85 -1.86
C THR A 107 -17.34 -8.58 -1.15
N TRP A 108 -17.86 -7.36 -1.25
CA TRP A 108 -19.14 -6.99 -0.63
C TRP A 108 -20.32 -7.66 -1.35
N ALA A 109 -20.23 -7.85 -2.66
CA ALA A 109 -21.27 -8.56 -3.42
C ALA A 109 -21.43 -10.02 -2.96
N THR A 110 -20.34 -10.68 -2.54
CA THR A 110 -20.38 -12.02 -1.95
C THR A 110 -20.88 -11.97 -0.50
N PHE A 111 -20.44 -10.96 0.27
CA PHE A 111 -20.87 -10.73 1.64
C PHE A 111 -22.40 -10.50 1.78
N ASP A 112 -22.99 -9.67 0.91
CA ASP A 112 -24.44 -9.38 0.89
C ASP A 112 -25.30 -10.64 0.69
N SER A 113 -24.79 -11.63 -0.07
CA SER A 113 -25.51 -12.89 -0.29
C SER A 113 -25.47 -13.82 0.92
N ASP A 114 -24.40 -13.76 1.70
CA ASP A 114 -24.17 -14.63 2.87
C ASP A 114 -24.70 -14.04 4.18
N PHE A 115 -24.92 -12.71 4.22
CA PHE A 115 -25.43 -11.94 5.36
C PHE A 115 -26.79 -12.43 5.87
N GLN A 116 -27.60 -13.09 5.02
CA GLN A 116 -28.90 -13.62 5.42
C GLN A 116 -28.80 -14.92 6.26
N HIS A 117 -27.62 -15.54 6.33
CA HIS A 117 -27.45 -16.90 6.87
C HIS A 117 -26.28 -17.06 7.86
N LEU A 118 -25.33 -16.12 7.92
CA LEU A 118 -24.18 -16.16 8.83
C LEU A 118 -24.30 -15.20 10.03
N ASP A 119 -23.59 -15.52 11.12
CA ASP A 119 -23.33 -14.60 12.22
C ASP A 119 -22.52 -13.40 11.69
N LEU A 120 -22.99 -12.18 11.96
CA LEU A 120 -22.40 -10.93 11.49
C LEU A 120 -20.91 -10.83 11.81
N ALA A 121 -20.51 -11.28 13.01
CA ALA A 121 -19.12 -11.24 13.44
C ALA A 121 -18.21 -12.09 12.52
N ASN A 122 -18.63 -13.32 12.20
CA ASN A 122 -17.87 -14.22 11.33
C ASN A 122 -17.81 -13.68 9.89
N ALA A 123 -18.91 -13.08 9.41
CA ALA A 123 -18.95 -12.51 8.08
C ALA A 123 -17.97 -11.32 7.97
N LEU A 124 -17.93 -10.45 8.99
CA LEU A 124 -17.02 -9.30 9.03
C LEU A 124 -15.56 -9.71 9.18
N GLU A 125 -15.28 -10.75 9.96
CA GLU A 125 -13.93 -11.32 10.04
C GLU A 125 -13.44 -11.81 8.67
N LEU A 126 -14.28 -12.56 7.93
CA LEU A 126 -13.94 -13.03 6.58
C LEU A 126 -13.73 -11.88 5.59
N LEU A 127 -14.61 -10.87 5.62
CA LEU A 127 -14.45 -9.66 4.83
C LEU A 127 -13.10 -9.00 5.14
N ASN A 128 -12.77 -8.83 6.42
CA ASN A 128 -11.55 -8.17 6.85
C ASN A 128 -10.30 -8.94 6.44
N MET A 129 -10.30 -10.26 6.62
CA MET A 129 -9.20 -11.11 6.17
C MET A 129 -8.97 -10.97 4.66
N GLN A 130 -10.03 -11.05 3.86
CA GLN A 130 -9.91 -11.00 2.41
C GLN A 130 -9.48 -9.61 1.91
N VAL A 131 -10.02 -8.54 2.49
CA VAL A 131 -9.62 -7.17 2.14
C VAL A 131 -8.17 -6.91 2.56
N ALA A 132 -7.79 -7.35 3.77
CA ALA A 132 -6.43 -7.20 4.28
C ALA A 132 -5.41 -7.93 3.39
N GLU A 133 -5.66 -9.20 3.09
CA GLU A 133 -4.79 -10.01 2.22
C GLU A 133 -4.59 -9.37 0.85
N ASP A 134 -5.65 -8.84 0.23
CA ASP A 134 -5.54 -8.18 -1.07
C ASP A 134 -4.80 -6.84 -1.03
N ILE A 135 -4.95 -6.05 0.04
CA ILE A 135 -4.18 -4.81 0.23
C ILE A 135 -2.69 -5.14 0.37
N ILE A 136 -2.35 -6.12 1.21
CA ILE A 136 -0.95 -6.57 1.42
C ILE A 136 -0.35 -7.12 0.13
N ARG A 137 -1.08 -8.00 -0.55
CA ARG A 137 -0.66 -8.53 -1.85
C ARG A 137 -0.43 -7.43 -2.88
N THR A 138 -1.29 -6.42 -2.92
CA THR A 138 -1.12 -5.27 -3.83
C THR A 138 0.14 -4.47 -3.51
N LEU A 139 0.47 -4.31 -2.22
CA LEU A 139 1.70 -3.67 -1.77
C LEU A 139 2.95 -4.45 -2.20
N GLU A 140 2.93 -5.77 -2.06
CA GLU A 140 4.02 -6.68 -2.45
C GLU A 140 4.20 -6.77 -3.97
N GLU A 141 3.09 -6.89 -4.73
CA GLU A 141 3.08 -7.02 -6.19
C GLU A 141 3.60 -5.76 -6.91
N PHE A 142 3.51 -4.57 -6.27
CA PHE A 142 4.09 -3.34 -6.83
C PHE A 142 5.61 -3.42 -6.99
N ASP A 143 6.28 -4.16 -6.09
CA ASP A 143 7.73 -4.39 -6.05
C ASP A 143 8.56 -3.10 -6.20
N LEU A 144 8.50 -2.23 -5.17
CA LEU A 144 9.17 -0.94 -5.13
C LEU A 144 10.67 -1.03 -5.47
N LEU A 145 11.37 -2.07 -5.00
CA LEU A 145 12.81 -2.23 -5.25
C LEU A 145 13.08 -2.42 -6.74
N THR A 146 12.28 -3.27 -7.41
CA THR A 146 12.40 -3.47 -8.86
C THR A 146 12.06 -2.19 -9.63
N GLN A 147 11.05 -1.42 -9.21
CA GLN A 147 10.72 -0.15 -9.86
C GLN A 147 11.86 0.89 -9.74
N VAL A 148 12.43 1.04 -8.53
CA VAL A 148 13.57 1.95 -8.31
C VAL A 148 14.81 1.48 -9.07
N LYS A 149 15.07 0.16 -9.09
CA LYS A 149 16.13 -0.43 -9.90
C LYS A 149 15.95 -0.10 -11.38
N GLN A 150 14.75 -0.26 -11.92
CA GLN A 150 14.48 0.03 -13.33
C GLN A 150 14.74 1.50 -13.65
N ALA A 151 14.26 2.43 -12.82
CA ALA A 151 14.53 3.86 -12.98
C ALA A 151 16.04 4.17 -12.94
N LEU A 152 16.79 3.48 -12.09
CA LEU A 152 18.24 3.64 -11.98
C LEU A 152 18.97 3.07 -13.22
N VAL A 153 18.54 1.92 -13.73
CA VAL A 153 19.05 1.31 -14.97
C VAL A 153 18.77 2.23 -16.17
N ASP A 154 17.59 2.81 -16.25
CA ASP A 154 17.21 3.73 -17.33
C ASP A 154 18.11 4.98 -17.31
N CYS A 155 18.37 5.56 -16.13
CA CYS A 155 19.34 6.65 -15.98
C CYS A 155 20.74 6.21 -16.44
N HIS A 156 21.21 5.05 -15.98
CA HIS A 156 22.51 4.50 -16.34
C HIS A 156 22.70 4.34 -17.85
N SER A 157 21.67 3.86 -18.55
CA SER A 157 21.68 3.65 -20.00
C SER A 157 21.91 4.93 -20.80
N THR A 158 21.70 6.11 -20.20
CA THR A 158 21.90 7.41 -20.85
C THR A 158 23.38 7.78 -21.01
N PHE A 159 24.28 7.13 -20.25
CA PHE A 159 25.67 7.58 -20.10
C PHE A 159 26.74 6.58 -20.59
N ASP A 160 26.36 5.49 -21.28
CA ASP A 160 27.26 4.50 -21.90
C ASP A 160 28.45 4.06 -21.00
N ALA A 161 28.22 3.90 -19.70
CA ALA A 161 29.29 3.62 -18.74
C ALA A 161 29.71 2.13 -18.73
N PRO A 162 31.02 1.81 -18.62
CA PRO A 162 31.48 0.44 -18.48
C PRO A 162 31.01 -0.16 -17.15
N THR A 163 30.22 -1.24 -17.22
CA THR A 163 29.73 -1.98 -16.05
C THR A 163 30.87 -2.70 -15.36
N THR A 164 31.32 -2.16 -14.23
CA THR A 164 32.21 -2.88 -13.30
C THR A 164 31.32 -3.55 -12.26
N LYS A 165 31.33 -4.88 -12.20
CA LYS A 165 30.54 -5.63 -11.21
C LYS A 165 31.07 -5.37 -9.81
N THR A 166 30.17 -5.06 -8.89
CA THR A 166 30.47 -4.85 -7.47
C THR A 166 29.76 -5.92 -6.66
N SER A 167 30.49 -6.76 -5.93
CA SER A 167 29.86 -7.71 -5.00
C SER A 167 29.35 -6.97 -3.76
N SER A 168 28.14 -6.41 -3.82
CA SER A 168 27.52 -5.74 -2.68
C SER A 168 26.75 -6.73 -1.81
N THR A 169 27.02 -6.74 -0.51
CA THR A 169 26.33 -7.59 0.45
C THR A 169 24.97 -6.99 0.84
N HIS A 170 23.90 -7.78 0.70
CA HIS A 170 22.47 -7.45 0.91
C HIS A 170 22.09 -6.85 2.29
N GLN A 171 23.00 -6.82 3.26
CA GLN A 171 22.65 -6.69 4.68
C GLN A 171 22.20 -5.28 5.12
N ASN A 172 22.28 -4.26 4.27
CA ASN A 172 22.04 -2.88 4.69
C ASN A 172 21.11 -2.01 3.82
N SER A 173 20.36 -2.57 2.87
CA SER A 173 19.41 -1.78 2.07
C SER A 173 18.38 -1.10 2.98
N PHE A 174 18.27 0.23 2.88
CA PHE A 174 17.30 0.98 3.68
C PHE A 174 15.90 0.90 3.06
N LEU A 175 15.79 0.80 1.74
CA LEU A 175 14.53 0.58 1.04
C LEU A 175 13.93 -0.77 1.42
N PHE A 176 14.75 -1.82 1.50
CA PHE A 176 14.29 -3.13 1.94
C PHE A 176 13.76 -3.10 3.38
N ARG A 177 14.45 -2.40 4.30
CA ARG A 177 13.96 -2.21 5.69
C ARG A 177 12.66 -1.42 5.76
N TYR A 178 12.53 -0.38 4.93
CA TYR A 178 11.29 0.39 4.81
C TYR A 178 10.14 -0.52 4.38
N LEU A 179 10.33 -1.33 3.33
CA LEU A 179 9.30 -2.24 2.82
C LEU A 179 8.88 -3.29 3.85
N LEU A 180 9.84 -3.91 4.53
CA LEU A 180 9.54 -4.89 5.57
C LEU A 180 8.72 -4.27 6.70
N LYS A 181 9.09 -3.07 7.14
CA LYS A 181 8.41 -2.39 8.24
C LYS A 181 7.01 -1.92 7.82
N LEU A 182 6.89 -1.35 6.62
CA LEU A 182 5.62 -0.92 6.06
C LEU A 182 4.64 -2.08 5.94
N THR A 183 5.08 -3.21 5.36
CA THR A 183 4.24 -4.40 5.18
C THR A 183 3.77 -4.94 6.53
N TRP A 184 4.68 -5.06 7.49
CA TRP A 184 4.36 -5.54 8.83
C TRP A 184 3.38 -4.62 9.58
N ASP A 185 3.60 -3.30 9.55
CA ASP A 185 2.70 -2.33 10.20
C ASP A 185 1.33 -2.31 9.51
N MET A 186 1.29 -2.46 8.17
CA MET A 186 0.05 -2.55 7.40
C MET A 186 -0.74 -3.81 7.77
N GLU A 187 -0.10 -4.97 7.81
CA GLU A 187 -0.71 -6.23 8.25
C GLU A 187 -1.29 -6.08 9.67
N ALA A 188 -0.47 -5.59 10.60
CA ALA A 188 -0.87 -5.43 11.98
C ALA A 188 -2.09 -4.51 12.12
N ARG A 189 -2.12 -3.38 11.39
CA ARG A 189 -3.24 -2.43 11.47
C ARG A 189 -4.51 -2.97 10.83
N LEU A 190 -4.42 -3.62 9.68
CA LEU A 190 -5.57 -4.22 9.00
C LEU A 190 -6.20 -5.36 9.81
N TYR A 191 -5.40 -6.23 10.44
CA TYR A 191 -5.93 -7.33 11.25
C TYR A 191 -6.47 -6.86 12.62
N SER A 192 -5.86 -5.84 13.23
CA SER A 192 -6.35 -5.29 14.50
C SER A 192 -7.55 -4.34 14.34
N GLY A 193 -7.81 -3.84 13.14
CA GLY A 193 -8.90 -2.91 12.84
C GLY A 193 -10.31 -3.52 12.86
N LEU A 194 -10.45 -4.85 12.96
CA LEU A 194 -11.74 -5.53 12.90
C LEU A 194 -12.73 -5.06 13.98
N ASP A 195 -12.26 -4.82 15.20
CA ASP A 195 -13.11 -4.33 16.29
C ASP A 195 -13.62 -2.90 16.00
N GLU A 196 -12.76 -2.04 15.45
CA GLU A 196 -13.11 -0.67 15.05
C GLU A 196 -14.13 -0.70 13.90
N LEU A 197 -13.90 -1.51 12.87
CA LEU A 197 -14.83 -1.71 11.76
C LEU A 197 -16.20 -2.20 12.25
N THR A 198 -16.21 -3.22 13.11
CA THR A 198 -17.43 -3.81 13.64
C THR A 198 -18.23 -2.77 14.42
N LEU A 199 -17.56 -1.97 15.26
CA LEU A 199 -18.19 -0.90 16.01
C LEU A 199 -18.79 0.18 15.09
N SER A 200 -18.05 0.61 14.07
CA SER A 200 -18.52 1.61 13.10
C SER A 200 -19.75 1.12 12.33
N LEU A 201 -19.72 -0.12 11.83
CA LEU A 201 -20.86 -0.70 11.12
C LEU A 201 -22.08 -0.86 12.05
N TYR A 202 -21.87 -1.24 13.31
CA TYR A 202 -22.96 -1.33 14.27
C TYR A 202 -23.60 0.04 14.56
N GLN A 203 -22.80 1.09 14.71
CA GLN A 203 -23.31 2.45 14.91
C GLN A 203 -24.12 2.95 13.72
N ASP A 204 -23.75 2.55 12.50
CA ASP A 204 -24.44 2.95 11.28
C ASP A 204 -25.75 2.18 11.01
N MET A 205 -25.95 1.04 11.67
CA MET A 205 -27.18 0.25 11.57
C MET A 205 -28.33 0.72 12.47
N PHE A 206 -28.06 1.52 13.50
CA PHE A 206 -29.04 1.90 14.56
C PHE A 206 -29.18 3.41 14.72
#